data_AF-A0A173VNH6-F1
#
_entry.id   AF-A0A173VNH6-F1
#
_cell.length_a   1.000
_cell.length_b   1.000
_cell.length_c   1.000
_cell.angle_alpha   90.00
_cell.angle_beta   90.00
_cell.angle_gamma   90.00
#
_symmetry.space_group_name_H-M   'P 1'
#
loop_
_entity.id
_entity.type
_entity.pdbx_description
1 polymer ?
#
loop_
_entity_poly.entity_id
_entity_poly.type
_entity_poly.pdbx_seq_one_letter_code
_entity_poly.pdbx_strand_id
1 'polypeptide(L)'
;MGDRTILHSDMNSFYASVEMLHHPEFAGMPLAVGGDPEARHGIVLTANYIAKQKGVKTGMALWQAKQICPEIIFVPPRMDLYLRFSQMARHR
;
A
#
# COMPACT_ATOMS: atom_id res chain seq x y z
N MET A 1 15.63 -35.05 -18.50
CA MET A 1 15.40 -33.59 -18.39
C MET A 1 14.92 -33.37 -16.97
N GLY A 2 15.72 -32.75 -16.09
CA GLY A 2 15.36 -32.63 -14.68
C GLY A 2 14.18 -31.69 -14.47
N ASP A 3 13.35 -31.96 -13.47
CA ASP A 3 12.23 -31.09 -13.10
C ASP A 3 12.73 -29.72 -12.64
N ARG A 4 12.07 -28.66 -13.13
CA ARG A 4 12.35 -27.27 -12.73
C ARG A 4 11.46 -26.90 -11.56
N THR A 5 12.06 -26.41 -10.48
CA THR A 5 11.32 -25.75 -9.39
C THR A 5 11.19 -24.26 -9.71
N ILE A 6 9.96 -23.73 -9.66
CA ILE A 6 9.66 -22.30 -9.86
C ILE A 6 9.21 -21.72 -8.52
N LEU A 7 9.90 -20.67 -8.06
CA LEU A 7 9.54 -19.91 -6.86
C LEU A 7 8.98 -18.55 -7.28
N HIS A 8 7.84 -18.16 -6.69
CA HIS A 8 7.26 -16.83 -6.80
C HIS A 8 7.23 -16.17 -5.43
N SER A 9 7.70 -14.92 -5.35
CA SER A 9 7.72 -14.13 -4.12
C SER A 9 7.11 -12.75 -4.38
N ASP A 10 6.18 -12.35 -3.54
CA ASP A 10 5.48 -11.06 -3.60
C ASP A 10 5.55 -10.33 -2.25
N MET A 11 5.59 -8.99 -2.29
CA MET A 11 5.71 -8.16 -1.09
C MET A 11 4.33 -7.71 -0.60
N ASN A 12 3.99 -8.13 0.62
CA ASN A 12 2.74 -7.80 1.29
C ASN A 12 2.51 -6.28 1.43
N SER A 13 1.40 -5.78 0.86
CA SER A 13 0.98 -4.38 0.96
C SER A 13 2.11 -3.39 0.67
N PHE A 14 2.94 -3.68 -0.35
CA PHE A 14 4.28 -3.11 -0.53
C PHE A 14 4.40 -1.60 -0.25
N TYR A 15 3.65 -0.73 -0.95
CA TYR A 15 3.78 0.72 -0.73
C TYR A 15 3.38 1.14 0.68
N ALA A 16 2.30 0.59 1.25
CA ALA A 16 1.87 0.91 2.61
C ALA A 16 2.89 0.41 3.65
N SER A 17 3.51 -0.74 3.42
CA SER A 17 4.57 -1.26 4.28
C SER A 17 5.81 -0.36 4.26
N VAL A 18 6.19 0.17 3.09
CA VAL A 18 7.27 1.16 2.98
C VAL A 18 6.90 2.46 3.70
N GLU A 19 5.70 2.98 3.46
CA GLU A 19 5.24 4.22 4.12
C GLU A 19 5.18 4.06 5.64
N MET A 20 4.66 2.95 6.16
CA MET A 20 4.62 2.66 7.61
C MET A 20 6.00 2.53 8.24
N LEU A 21 7.02 2.06 7.49
CA LEU A 21 8.40 2.03 7.96
C LEU A 21 8.96 3.44 8.20
N HIS A 22 8.54 4.41 7.38
CA HIS A 22 8.97 5.80 7.47
C HIS A 22 8.08 6.67 8.36
N HIS A 23 6.89 6.18 8.72
CA HIS A 23 5.91 6.87 9.55
C HIS A 23 5.45 5.98 10.72
N PRO A 24 6.32 5.77 11.74
CA PRO A 24 5.99 4.95 12.90
C PRO A 24 4.77 5.48 13.69
N GLU A 25 4.45 6.77 13.55
CA GLU A 25 3.25 7.40 14.12
C GLU A 25 1.93 6.81 13.59
N PHE A 26 1.94 6.16 12.43
CA PHE A 26 0.76 5.49 11.86
C PHE A 26 0.64 4.02 12.26
N ALA A 27 1.50 3.54 13.16
CA ALA A 27 1.41 2.19 13.68
C ALA A 27 0.04 1.93 14.31
N GLY A 28 -0.61 0.83 13.93
CA GLY A 28 -1.94 0.46 14.43
C GLY A 28 -3.11 1.24 13.80
N MET A 29 -2.86 2.13 12.85
CA MET A 29 -3.91 2.91 12.18
C MET A 29 -4.23 2.36 10.78
N PRO A 30 -5.49 2.45 10.29
CA PRO A 30 -5.81 2.13 8.91
C PRO A 30 -5.18 3.16 7.96
N LEU A 31 -4.34 2.68 7.05
CA LEU A 31 -3.58 3.52 6.13
C LEU A 31 -3.74 3.03 4.70
N ALA A 32 -3.88 3.97 3.78
CA ALA A 32 -3.84 3.75 2.35
C ALA A 32 -2.89 4.72 1.66
N VAL A 33 -2.13 4.20 0.71
CA VAL A 33 -1.39 5.03 -0.25
C VAL A 33 -2.35 5.36 -1.38
N GLY A 34 -2.50 6.65 -1.69
CA GLY A 34 -3.44 7.13 -2.69
C GLY A 34 -2.99 8.45 -3.28
N GLY A 35 -3.55 8.81 -4.43
CA GLY A 35 -3.39 10.15 -5.00
C GLY A 35 -3.98 11.25 -4.10
N ASP A 36 -3.99 12.48 -4.58
CA ASP A 36 -4.60 13.61 -3.86
C ASP A 36 -6.09 13.33 -3.53
N PRO A 37 -6.48 13.33 -2.24
CA PRO A 37 -7.88 13.18 -1.82
C PRO A 37 -8.82 14.24 -2.42
N GLU A 38 -8.32 15.44 -2.71
CA GLU A 38 -9.09 16.54 -3.33
C GLU A 38 -9.18 16.39 -4.86
N ALA A 39 -8.33 15.56 -5.47
CA ALA A 39 -8.44 15.24 -6.88
C ALA A 39 -9.55 14.23 -7.13
N ARG A 40 -10.51 14.59 -7.99
CA ARG A 40 -11.71 13.79 -8.34
C ARG A 40 -11.44 12.36 -8.83
N HIS A 41 -10.21 12.02 -9.19
CA HIS A 41 -9.82 10.71 -9.72
C HIS A 41 -8.85 9.93 -8.82
N GLY A 42 -8.68 10.35 -7.57
CA GLY A 42 -7.85 9.62 -6.61
C GLY A 42 -8.39 8.21 -6.34
N ILE A 43 -7.51 7.20 -6.42
CA ILE A 43 -7.78 5.82 -6.03
C ILE A 43 -6.78 5.33 -4.98
N VAL A 44 -7.18 4.30 -4.23
CA VAL A 44 -6.31 3.54 -3.33
C VAL A 44 -5.33 2.71 -4.17
N LEU A 45 -4.05 3.09 -4.14
CA LEU A 45 -2.97 2.34 -4.78
C LEU A 45 -2.61 1.11 -3.96
N THR A 46 -2.57 1.25 -2.64
CA THR A 46 -2.47 0.11 -1.72
C THR A 46 -3.02 0.47 -0.36
N ALA A 47 -3.37 -0.54 0.43
CA ALA A 47 -3.88 -0.39 1.79
C ALA A 47 -3.13 -1.34 2.73
N ASN A 48 -2.90 -0.91 3.97
CA ASN A 48 -2.37 -1.79 5.00
C ASN A 48 -3.43 -2.81 5.45
N TYR A 49 -3.01 -3.81 6.22
CA TYR A 49 -3.90 -4.88 6.66
C TYR A 49 -5.09 -4.37 7.49
N ILE A 50 -4.89 -3.34 8.31
CA ILE A 50 -5.93 -2.76 9.17
C ILE A 50 -7.04 -2.13 8.31
N ALA A 51 -6.67 -1.37 7.27
CA ALA A 51 -7.61 -0.80 6.32
C ALA A 51 -8.30 -1.91 5.48
N LYS A 52 -7.56 -2.94 5.05
CA LYS A 52 -8.11 -4.08 4.32
C LYS A 52 -9.15 -4.86 5.13
N GLN A 53 -8.90 -5.08 6.42
CA GLN A 53 -9.84 -5.75 7.33
C GLN A 53 -11.16 -4.97 7.48
N LYS A 54 -11.12 -3.64 7.36
CA LYS A 54 -12.32 -2.78 7.35
C LYS A 54 -13.05 -2.75 6.01
N GLY A 55 -12.51 -3.40 4.97
CA GLY A 55 -13.14 -3.50 3.65
C GLY A 55 -12.56 -2.58 2.58
N VAL A 56 -11.50 -1.81 2.88
CA VAL A 56 -10.81 -0.97 1.90
C VAL A 56 -10.05 -1.86 0.90
N LYS A 57 -10.19 -1.57 -0.40
CA LYS A 57 -9.59 -2.37 -1.48
C LYS A 57 -8.74 -1.51 -2.40
N THR A 58 -7.70 -2.10 -2.98
CA THR A 58 -6.94 -1.47 -4.08
C THR A 58 -7.86 -1.17 -5.26
N GLY A 59 -7.67 -0.02 -5.90
CA GLY A 59 -8.51 0.46 -7.00
C GLY A 59 -9.80 1.16 -6.57
N MET A 60 -10.14 1.14 -5.28
CA MET A 60 -11.28 1.87 -4.73
C MET A 60 -11.04 3.38 -4.81
N ALA A 61 -12.08 4.17 -5.14
CA ALA A 61 -11.96 5.63 -5.09
C ALA A 61 -11.72 6.08 -3.64
N LEU A 62 -10.92 7.13 -3.43
CA LEU A 62 -10.57 7.59 -2.08
C LEU A 62 -11.80 7.95 -1.25
N TRP A 63 -12.82 8.57 -1.86
CA TRP A 63 -14.09 8.89 -1.19
C TRP A 63 -14.85 7.63 -0.73
N GLN A 64 -14.83 6.55 -1.52
CA GLN A 64 -15.45 5.27 -1.13
C GLN A 64 -14.69 4.63 0.04
N ALA A 65 -13.36 4.67 -0.01
CA ALA A 65 -12.51 4.19 1.08
C ALA A 65 -12.76 4.98 2.37
N LYS A 66 -12.96 6.30 2.28
CA LYS A 66 -13.30 7.17 3.41
C LYS A 66 -14.69 6.89 3.98
N GLN A 67 -15.67 6.52 3.14
CA GLN A 67 -16.99 6.09 3.62
C GLN A 67 -16.92 4.77 4.39
N ILE A 68 -16.10 3.82 3.93
CA ILE A 68 -15.91 2.51 4.57
C ILE A 68 -15.10 2.62 5.86
N CYS A 69 -14.05 3.45 5.86
CA CYS A 69 -13.16 3.66 6.98
C CYS A 69 -12.98 5.18 7.21
N PRO A 70 -13.88 5.82 7.99
CA PRO A 70 -13.83 7.27 8.23
C PRO A 70 -12.53 7.78 8.83
N GLU A 71 -11.84 6.95 9.60
CA GLU A 71 -10.56 7.23 10.24
C GLU A 71 -9.33 6.89 9.36
N ILE A 72 -9.54 6.47 8.10
CA ILE A 72 -8.42 6.13 7.21
C ILE A 72 -7.50 7.33 6.97
N ILE A 73 -6.20 7.04 7.02
CA ILE A 73 -5.13 7.96 6.69
C ILE A 73 -4.72 7.71 5.24
N PHE A 74 -4.75 8.77 4.43
CA PHE A 74 -4.23 8.75 3.07
C PHE A 74 -2.84 9.37 3.05
N VAL A 75 -1.87 8.66 2.48
CA VAL A 75 -0.52 9.17 2.25
C VAL A 75 -0.23 9.26 0.74
N PRO A 76 0.43 10.34 0.27
CA PRO A 76 0.80 10.47 -1.13
C PRO A 76 1.90 9.46 -1.49
N PRO A 77 1.95 8.97 -2.75
CA PRO A 77 2.95 8.00 -3.16
C PRO A 77 4.36 8.62 -3.26
N ARG A 78 5.36 7.95 -2.67
CA ARG A 78 6.79 8.27 -2.82
C ARG A 78 7.50 7.22 -3.69
N MET A 79 7.36 7.37 -5.00
CA MET A 79 7.83 6.39 -5.99
C MET A 79 9.34 6.10 -5.92
N ASP A 80 10.14 7.10 -5.55
CA ASP A 80 11.59 6.97 -5.34
C ASP A 80 11.92 5.98 -4.23
N LEU A 81 11.20 6.03 -3.10
CA LEU A 81 11.36 5.07 -2.00
C LEU A 81 10.95 3.66 -2.43
N TYR A 82 9.84 3.52 -3.15
CA TYR A 82 9.35 2.22 -3.58
C TYR A 82 10.32 1.55 -4.55
N LEU A 83 10.93 2.30 -5.47
CA LEU A 83 11.96 1.80 -6.37
C LEU A 83 13.21 1.34 -5.61
N ARG A 84 13.64 2.10 -4.59
CA ARG A 84 14.78 1.73 -3.74
C ARG A 84 14.54 0.40 -3.02
N PHE A 85 13.39 0.24 -2.36
CA PHE A 85 13.07 -1.02 -1.65
C PHE A 85 12.86 -2.19 -2.61
N SER A 86 12.30 -1.96 -3.80
CA SER A 86 12.18 -2.98 -4.85
C SER A 86 13.56 -3.48 -5.32
N GLN A 87 14.54 -2.58 -5.48
CA GLN A 87 15.91 -2.97 -5.79
C GLN A 87 16.53 -3.79 -4.65
N MET A 88 16.35 -3.37 -3.39
CA MET A 88 16.85 -4.10 -2.23
C MET A 88 16.28 -5.52 -2.13
N ALA A 89 15.00 -5.73 -2.46
CA ALA A 89 14.37 -7.03 -2.44
C ALA A 89 14.85 -7.98 -3.56
N ARG A 90 15.37 -7.44 -4.67
CA ARG A 90 15.90 -8.25 -5.80
C ARG A 90 17.36 -8.68 -5.63
N HIS A 91 18.16 -7.87 -4.94
CA HIS A 91 19.62 -8.01 -4.90
C HIS A 91 20.16 -8.43 -3.53
N ARG A 92 19.29 -8.93 -2.64
CA ARG A 92 19.68 -9.54 -1.37
C ARG A 92 19.42 -11.04 -1.37
#